data_AF-A0A821Z9Y8-F1
#
_entry.id   AF-A0A821Z9Y8-F1
#
_cell.length_a   1.000
_cell.length_b   1.000
_cell.length_c   1.000
_cell.angle_alpha   90.00
_cell.angle_beta   90.00
_cell.angle_gamma   90.00
#
_symmetry.space_group_name_H-M   'P 1'
#
loop_
_entity.id
_entity.type
_entity.pdbx_description
1 polymer ?
#
loop_
_entity_poly.entity_id
_entity_poly.type
_entity_poly.pdbx_seq_one_letter_code
_entity_poly.pdbx_strand_id
1 'polypeptide(L)'
;MESATHSCTTLIYDTFYFSVSSEKDLVQSVLHKINGNNPYGITENVQFIVHVLSKACCFEMKQNDKFSSTLYIKSEYEKYENLRGVFDSTFIGMIIKTGLIVSSEQWSSLLYGDVKYEVAMEIIIKKFSTSDTFTKSIEKLLQILEQAGVHQNNLSKFETSFKFLPTIYLNINNDNEDNRLSWMKIALVIKTFREGVQCLPYFNQ
;
A
#
# COMPACT_ATOMS: atom_id res chain seq x y z
N MET A 1 4.45 22.53 7.76
CA MET A 1 4.13 22.64 6.33
C MET A 1 3.12 21.55 6.05
N GLU A 2 1.92 21.89 5.58
CA GLU A 2 0.97 20.86 5.16
C GLU A 2 1.52 20.13 3.94
N SER A 3 1.45 18.80 3.93
CA SER A 3 1.88 18.00 2.76
C SER A 3 1.00 18.31 1.55
N ALA A 4 1.58 18.26 0.35
CA ALA A 4 0.88 18.46 -0.91
C ALA A 4 -0.31 17.48 -1.07
N THR A 5 -0.20 16.26 -0.53
CA THR A 5 -1.30 15.29 -0.54
C THR A 5 -2.45 15.74 0.35
N HIS A 6 -2.17 16.28 1.54
CA HIS A 6 -3.20 16.82 2.45
C HIS A 6 -3.95 17.99 1.82
N SER A 7 -3.22 18.95 1.25
CA SER A 7 -3.83 20.10 0.58
C SER A 7 -4.72 19.68 -0.60
N CYS A 8 -4.26 18.74 -1.43
CA CYS A 8 -5.03 18.24 -2.56
C CYS A 8 -6.26 17.41 -2.14
N THR A 9 -6.15 16.55 -1.12
CA THR A 9 -7.30 15.76 -0.64
C THR A 9 -8.39 16.66 -0.05
N THR A 10 -8.01 17.73 0.68
CA THR A 10 -8.95 18.72 1.21
C THR A 10 -9.66 19.46 0.07
N LEU A 11 -8.91 19.93 -0.94
CA LEU A 11 -9.50 20.60 -2.10
C LEU A 11 -10.42 19.73 -2.93
N ILE A 12 -10.09 18.44 -3.09
CA ILE A 12 -10.97 17.46 -3.74
C ILE A 12 -12.28 17.35 -2.96
N TYR A 13 -12.19 17.15 -1.64
CA TYR A 13 -13.36 17.07 -0.75
C TYR A 13 -14.23 18.35 -0.85
N ASP A 14 -13.63 19.53 -0.79
CA ASP A 14 -14.33 20.82 -0.93
C ASP A 14 -14.95 21.04 -2.32
N THR A 15 -14.47 20.32 -3.33
CA THR A 15 -14.99 20.40 -4.71
C THR A 15 -16.22 19.54 -4.91
N PHE A 16 -16.38 18.47 -4.14
CA PHE A 16 -17.58 17.64 -4.22
C PHE A 16 -18.84 18.27 -3.63
N TYR A 17 -18.71 19.36 -2.86
CA TYR A 17 -19.86 20.22 -2.52
C TYR A 17 -20.49 20.87 -3.76
N PHE A 18 -19.75 20.98 -4.87
CA PHE A 18 -20.21 21.53 -6.14
C PHE A 18 -20.30 20.36 -7.13
N SER A 19 -21.50 19.80 -7.30
CA SER A 19 -21.82 18.68 -8.22
C SER A 19 -20.95 18.65 -9.48
N VAL A 20 -20.26 17.53 -9.73
CA VAL A 20 -19.33 17.37 -10.86
C VAL A 20 -19.83 16.29 -11.82
N SER A 21 -19.64 16.45 -13.13
CA SER A 21 -20.15 15.49 -14.14
C SER A 21 -19.24 14.29 -14.41
N SER A 22 -17.93 14.39 -14.17
CA SER A 22 -16.97 13.29 -14.38
C SER A 22 -15.69 13.47 -13.54
N GLU A 23 -14.87 12.41 -13.44
CA GLU A 23 -13.54 12.49 -12.80
C GLU A 23 -12.64 13.53 -13.49
N LYS A 24 -12.76 13.69 -14.81
CA LYS A 24 -12.02 14.70 -15.58
C LYS A 24 -12.45 16.11 -15.17
N ASP A 25 -13.75 16.33 -15.01
CA ASP A 25 -14.29 17.62 -14.60
C ASP A 25 -13.92 17.95 -13.15
N LEU A 26 -13.78 16.91 -12.29
CA LEU A 26 -13.31 17.06 -10.91
C LEU A 26 -11.86 17.54 -10.89
N VAL A 27 -11.00 16.87 -11.65
CA VAL A 27 -9.59 17.27 -11.80
C VAL A 27 -9.50 18.71 -12.29
N GLN A 28 -10.25 19.08 -13.32
CA GLN A 28 -10.26 20.46 -13.84
C GLN A 28 -10.76 21.46 -12.80
N SER A 29 -11.82 21.13 -12.05
CA SER A 29 -12.39 21.99 -11.01
C SER A 29 -11.42 22.21 -9.85
N VAL A 30 -10.71 21.15 -9.42
CA VAL A 30 -9.69 21.23 -8.37
C VAL A 30 -8.49 22.05 -8.86
N LEU A 31 -8.02 21.83 -10.08
CA LEU A 31 -6.92 22.60 -10.67
C LEU A 31 -7.26 24.08 -10.81
N HIS A 32 -8.50 24.40 -11.18
CA HIS A 32 -8.96 25.78 -11.25
C HIS A 32 -8.95 26.45 -9.87
N LYS A 33 -9.32 25.73 -8.80
CA LYS A 33 -9.30 26.25 -7.42
C LYS A 33 -7.88 26.46 -6.85
N ILE A 34 -6.88 25.75 -7.35
CA ILE A 34 -5.46 25.89 -6.91
C ILE A 34 -4.82 27.20 -7.44
N ASN A 35 -5.51 27.97 -8.28
CA ASN A 35 -5.11 29.23 -8.94
C ASN A 35 -4.03 29.09 -10.04
N GLY A 36 -4.46 29.31 -11.29
CA GLY A 36 -3.78 29.96 -12.45
C GLY A 36 -2.35 29.60 -12.85
N ASN A 37 -1.39 29.63 -11.93
CA ASN A 37 0.02 29.38 -12.21
C ASN A 37 0.30 27.91 -11.91
N ASN A 38 -0.10 27.03 -12.82
CA ASN A 38 0.14 25.59 -12.74
C ASN A 38 1.66 25.33 -12.73
N PRO A 39 2.31 25.11 -11.58
CA PRO A 39 3.68 24.64 -11.55
C PRO A 39 3.64 23.21 -12.07
N TYR A 40 4.55 22.86 -12.96
CA TYR A 40 4.71 21.49 -13.46
C TYR A 40 4.60 20.47 -12.30
N GLY A 41 3.67 19.51 -12.40
CA GLY A 41 3.46 18.45 -11.41
C GLY A 41 2.16 18.51 -10.58
N ILE A 42 1.48 19.66 -10.46
CA ILE A 42 0.21 19.73 -9.71
C ILE A 42 -0.91 18.94 -10.42
N THR A 43 -0.99 19.05 -11.75
CA THR A 43 -1.95 18.27 -12.56
C THR A 43 -1.81 16.77 -12.32
N GLU A 44 -0.58 16.25 -12.34
CA GLU A 44 -0.30 14.82 -12.17
C GLU A 44 -0.64 14.35 -10.76
N ASN A 45 -0.33 15.15 -9.74
CA ASN A 45 -0.66 14.86 -8.35
C ASN A 45 -2.18 14.82 -8.12
N VAL A 46 -2.94 15.79 -8.64
CA VAL A 46 -4.41 15.81 -8.52
C VAL A 46 -5.02 14.62 -9.26
N GLN A 47 -4.56 14.33 -10.48
CA GLN A 47 -5.00 13.16 -11.24
C GLN A 47 -4.71 11.86 -10.50
N PHE A 48 -3.52 11.72 -9.91
CA PHE A 48 -3.14 10.56 -9.13
C PHE A 48 -4.06 10.38 -7.93
N ILE A 49 -4.35 11.44 -7.18
CA ILE A 49 -5.21 11.35 -6.00
C ILE A 49 -6.64 10.96 -6.40
N VAL A 50 -7.19 11.56 -7.46
CA VAL A 50 -8.51 11.18 -8.00
C VAL A 50 -8.52 9.72 -8.46
N HIS A 51 -7.46 9.25 -9.11
CA HIS A 51 -7.32 7.84 -9.52
C HIS A 51 -7.32 6.88 -8.33
N VAL A 52 -6.60 7.21 -7.25
CA VAL A 52 -6.58 6.41 -6.02
C VAL A 52 -7.97 6.35 -5.38
N LEU A 53 -8.67 7.48 -5.28
CA LEU A 53 -10.04 7.55 -4.73
C LEU A 53 -11.06 6.79 -5.59
N SER A 54 -10.89 6.82 -6.92
CA SER A 54 -11.70 6.04 -7.85
C SER A 54 -11.49 4.54 -7.64
N LYS A 55 -10.24 4.09 -7.50
CA LYS A 55 -9.90 2.69 -7.17
C LYS A 55 -10.43 2.25 -5.81
N ALA A 56 -10.54 3.17 -4.86
CA ALA A 56 -11.13 2.91 -3.56
C ALA A 56 -12.67 2.87 -3.59
N CYS A 57 -13.28 3.07 -4.77
CA CYS A 57 -14.72 3.12 -4.96
C CYS A 57 -15.40 4.21 -4.10
N CYS A 58 -14.71 5.34 -3.88
CA CYS A 58 -15.23 6.46 -3.08
C CYS A 58 -16.36 7.22 -3.78
N PHE A 59 -16.52 7.05 -5.09
CA PHE A 59 -17.47 7.78 -5.90
C PHE A 59 -18.65 6.92 -6.33
N GLU A 60 -19.79 7.57 -6.53
CA GLU A 60 -20.99 7.01 -7.15
C GLU A 60 -21.47 7.92 -8.29
N MET A 61 -21.92 7.33 -9.39
CA MET A 61 -22.59 8.07 -10.46
C MET A 61 -24.10 7.97 -10.27
N LYS A 62 -24.76 9.11 -10.15
CA LYS A 62 -26.22 9.21 -10.14
C LYS A 62 -26.68 9.84 -11.44
N GLN A 63 -27.64 9.19 -12.10
CA GLN A 63 -28.26 9.71 -13.32
C GLN A 63 -29.43 10.62 -12.92
N ASN A 64 -29.43 11.84 -13.42
CA ASN A 64 -30.53 12.77 -13.24
C ASN A 64 -31.57 12.57 -14.35
N ASP A 65 -32.79 13.09 -14.13
CA ASP A 65 -33.94 13.01 -15.05
C ASP A 65 -33.66 13.53 -16.48
N LYS A 66 -32.57 14.30 -16.66
CA LYS A 66 -32.11 14.83 -17.95
C LYS A 66 -31.06 13.94 -18.63
N PHE A 67 -30.92 12.68 -18.23
CA PHE A 67 -29.88 11.74 -18.67
C PHE A 67 -28.42 12.17 -18.35
N SER A 68 -28.22 13.24 -17.58
CA SER A 68 -26.89 13.65 -17.15
C SER A 68 -26.45 12.86 -15.92
N SER A 69 -25.27 12.25 -15.99
CA SER A 69 -24.63 11.60 -14.85
C SER A 69 -23.87 12.63 -14.03
N THR A 70 -24.07 12.60 -12.72
CA THR A 70 -23.33 13.42 -11.75
C THR A 70 -22.57 12.50 -10.81
N LEU A 71 -21.30 12.81 -10.60
CA LEU A 71 -20.39 12.13 -9.69
C LEU A 71 -20.57 12.70 -8.28
N TYR A 72 -20.82 11.82 -7.32
CA TYR A 72 -20.93 12.14 -5.91
C TYR A 72 -19.94 11.32 -5.08
N ILE A 73 -19.53 11.87 -3.94
CA ILE A 73 -18.90 11.07 -2.88
C ILE A 73 -19.99 10.24 -2.21
N LYS A 74 -19.73 8.95 -1.99
CA LYS A 74 -20.64 8.09 -1.22
C LYS A 74 -20.78 8.57 0.22
N SER A 75 -21.95 8.35 0.82
CA SER A 75 -22.27 8.81 2.18
C SER A 75 -21.26 8.36 3.25
N GLU A 76 -20.67 7.19 3.09
CA GLU A 76 -19.61 6.64 3.95
C GLU A 76 -18.33 7.51 4.01
N TYR A 77 -18.07 8.33 2.99
CA TYR A 77 -16.91 9.22 2.91
C TYR A 77 -17.29 10.70 2.95
N GLU A 78 -18.51 11.03 3.40
CA GLU A 78 -18.97 12.42 3.58
C GLU A 78 -18.16 13.21 4.61
N LYS A 79 -17.36 12.55 5.47
CA LYS A 79 -16.42 13.21 6.37
C LYS A 79 -15.02 13.17 5.77
N TYR A 80 -14.29 14.29 5.84
CA TYR A 80 -12.93 14.39 5.31
C TYR A 80 -12.02 13.29 5.88
N GLU A 81 -12.13 13.00 7.18
CA GLU A 81 -11.31 11.98 7.86
C GLU A 81 -11.55 10.58 7.29
N ASN A 82 -12.78 10.26 6.89
CA ASN A 82 -13.12 8.98 6.27
C ASN A 82 -12.54 8.88 4.86
N LEU A 83 -12.74 9.93 4.04
CA LEU A 83 -12.17 9.98 2.69
C LEU A 83 -10.64 9.89 2.73
N ARG A 84 -10.01 10.62 3.66
CA ARG A 84 -8.56 10.64 3.84
C ARG A 84 -8.03 9.29 4.32
N GLY A 85 -8.69 8.66 5.28
CA GLY A 85 -8.29 7.34 5.76
C GLY A 85 -8.36 6.27 4.66
N VAL A 86 -9.38 6.34 3.80
CA VAL A 86 -9.52 5.43 2.65
C VAL A 86 -8.48 5.70 1.57
N PHE A 87 -8.16 6.98 1.31
CA PHE A 87 -7.04 7.36 0.45
C PHE A 87 -5.72 6.78 0.96
N ASP A 88 -5.36 7.02 2.22
CA ASP A 88 -4.09 6.54 2.79
C ASP A 88 -4.01 5.02 2.73
N SER A 89 -5.07 4.32 3.13
CA SER A 89 -5.13 2.86 3.09
C SER A 89 -4.96 2.32 1.66
N THR A 90 -5.65 2.92 0.69
CA THR A 90 -5.55 2.49 -0.71
C THR A 90 -4.18 2.74 -1.30
N PHE A 91 -3.62 3.94 -1.07
CA PHE A 91 -2.31 4.33 -1.56
C PHE A 91 -1.19 3.46 -0.98
N ILE A 92 -1.17 3.28 0.36
CA ILE A 92 -0.21 2.41 1.04
C ILE A 92 -0.36 0.97 0.53
N GLY A 93 -1.59 0.47 0.37
CA GLY A 93 -1.84 -0.86 -0.17
C GLY A 93 -1.32 -1.03 -1.61
N MET A 94 -1.39 -0.01 -2.46
CA MET A 94 -0.81 -0.04 -3.81
C MET A 94 0.72 -0.15 -3.75
N ILE A 95 1.36 0.60 -2.86
CA ILE A 95 2.82 0.63 -2.72
C ILE A 95 3.35 -0.67 -2.09
N ILE A 96 2.65 -1.23 -1.10
CA ILE A 96 3.00 -2.54 -0.55
C ILE A 96 2.90 -3.62 -1.63
N LYS A 97 1.91 -3.55 -2.53
CA LYS A 97 1.80 -4.48 -3.67
C LYS A 97 2.95 -4.33 -4.68
N THR A 98 3.55 -3.14 -4.83
CA THR A 98 4.79 -3.00 -5.64
C THR A 98 6.02 -3.51 -4.91
N GLY A 99 5.89 -3.97 -3.65
CA GLY A 99 6.96 -4.51 -2.82
C GLY A 99 7.91 -3.46 -2.27
N LEU A 100 7.54 -2.17 -2.33
CA LEU A 100 8.30 -1.12 -1.68
C LEU A 100 7.97 -1.13 -0.18
N ILE A 101 9.02 -1.20 0.65
CA ILE A 101 8.91 -1.20 2.11
C ILE A 101 9.21 0.22 2.60
N VAL A 102 8.24 0.82 3.28
CA VAL A 102 8.33 2.17 3.88
C VAL A 102 7.82 2.08 5.31
N SER A 103 8.56 2.64 6.26
CA SER A 103 8.20 2.62 7.69
C SER A 103 7.00 3.52 8.01
N SER A 104 6.33 3.29 9.14
CA SER A 104 5.20 4.11 9.63
C SER A 104 5.59 5.58 9.80
N GLU A 105 6.78 5.85 10.33
CA GLU A 105 7.34 7.19 10.48
C GLU A 105 7.53 7.87 9.12
N GLN A 106 8.14 7.17 8.16
CA GLN A 106 8.33 7.68 6.80
C GLN A 106 7.00 7.94 6.09
N TRP A 107 6.00 7.07 6.27
CA TRP A 107 4.66 7.31 5.73
C TRP A 107 4.01 8.55 6.30
N SER A 108 4.08 8.74 7.63
CA SER A 108 3.56 9.94 8.29
C SER A 108 4.25 11.18 7.71
N SER A 109 5.59 11.17 7.62
CA SER A 109 6.35 12.28 7.07
C SER A 109 6.01 12.55 5.61
N LEU A 110 5.82 11.52 4.79
CA LEU A 110 5.52 11.65 3.36
C LEU A 110 4.11 12.20 3.12
N LEU A 111 3.13 11.68 3.87
CA LEU A 111 1.72 11.94 3.65
C LEU A 111 1.18 13.16 4.39
N TYR A 112 1.84 13.58 5.46
CA TYR A 112 1.39 14.66 6.33
C TYR A 112 2.46 15.72 6.60
N GLY A 113 3.73 15.42 6.34
CA GLY A 113 4.84 16.34 6.64
C GLY A 113 5.23 16.36 8.12
N ASP A 114 4.74 15.42 8.92
CA ASP A 114 5.06 15.25 10.34
C ASP A 114 5.06 13.77 10.75
N VAL A 115 5.38 13.48 12.02
CA VAL A 115 5.37 12.11 12.59
C VAL A 115 4.14 11.81 13.44
N LYS A 116 3.14 12.69 13.46
CA LYS A 116 1.97 12.55 14.37
C LYS A 116 1.05 11.42 13.96
N TYR A 117 1.06 11.05 12.68
CA TYR A 117 0.21 9.99 12.13
C TYR A 117 0.92 8.64 12.10
N GLU A 118 2.10 8.49 12.72
CA GLU A 118 2.86 7.24 12.73
C GLU A 118 2.02 6.04 13.20
N VAL A 119 1.30 6.18 14.31
CA VAL A 119 0.43 5.11 14.85
C VAL A 119 -0.68 4.74 13.86
N ALA A 120 -1.26 5.74 13.17
CA ALA A 120 -2.28 5.50 12.16
C ALA A 120 -1.70 4.73 10.96
N MET A 121 -0.50 5.08 10.52
CA MET A 121 0.21 4.38 9.44
C MET A 121 0.54 2.94 9.84
N GLU A 122 0.99 2.71 11.08
CA GLU A 122 1.29 1.37 11.59
C GLU A 122 0.06 0.45 11.54
N ILE A 123 -1.11 0.97 11.94
CA ILE A 123 -2.38 0.23 11.86
C ILE A 123 -2.72 -0.11 10.40
N ILE A 124 -2.53 0.83 9.47
CA ILE A 124 -2.78 0.59 8.04
C ILE A 124 -1.82 -0.49 7.51
N ILE A 125 -0.52 -0.40 7.79
CA ILE A 125 0.49 -1.37 7.36
C ILE A 125 0.14 -2.78 7.87
N LYS A 126 -0.28 -2.88 9.14
CA LYS A 126 -0.71 -4.16 9.74
C LYS A 126 -1.90 -4.78 9.00
N LYS A 127 -2.85 -3.98 8.51
CA LYS A 127 -3.98 -4.50 7.70
C LYS A 127 -3.53 -5.21 6.42
N PHE A 128 -2.39 -4.81 5.86
CA PHE A 128 -1.83 -5.43 4.67
C PHE A 128 -0.90 -6.60 4.99
N SER A 129 -0.50 -6.77 6.26
CA SER A 129 0.37 -7.87 6.69
C SER A 129 -0.45 -9.15 6.89
N THR A 130 -0.83 -9.82 5.80
CA THR A 130 -1.51 -11.13 5.84
C THR A 130 -0.51 -12.28 5.70
N SER A 131 -0.91 -13.51 6.06
CA SER A 131 -0.03 -14.69 5.88
C SER A 131 0.48 -14.87 4.46
N ASP A 132 -0.29 -14.43 3.48
CA ASP A 132 0.04 -14.47 2.07
C ASP A 132 1.15 -13.47 1.69
N THR A 133 1.29 -12.37 2.46
CA THR A 133 2.37 -11.39 2.21
C THR A 133 3.76 -11.91 2.53
N PHE A 134 3.90 -12.83 3.49
CA PHE A 134 5.19 -13.46 3.77
C PHE A 134 5.64 -14.33 2.59
N THR A 135 4.73 -15.16 2.07
CA THR A 135 4.97 -15.98 0.87
C THR A 135 5.37 -15.12 -0.32
N LYS A 136 4.58 -14.07 -0.62
CA LYS A 136 4.83 -13.16 -1.73
C LYS A 136 6.13 -12.36 -1.57
N SER A 137 6.50 -12.00 -0.34
CA SER A 137 7.77 -11.32 -0.07
C SER A 137 8.96 -12.23 -0.35
N ILE A 138 8.84 -13.52 0.00
CA ILE A 138 9.86 -14.52 -0.33
C ILE A 138 9.94 -14.74 -1.83
N GLU A 139 8.83 -14.95 -2.52
CA GLU A 139 8.80 -15.11 -3.99
C GLU A 139 9.44 -13.92 -4.71
N LYS A 140 9.11 -12.70 -4.27
CA LYS A 140 9.69 -11.48 -4.83
C LYS A 140 11.18 -11.36 -4.57
N LEU A 141 11.63 -11.71 -3.35
CA LEU A 141 13.04 -11.75 -3.02
C LEU A 141 13.77 -12.73 -3.95
N LEU A 142 13.24 -13.93 -4.15
CA LEU A 142 13.81 -14.93 -5.06
C LEU A 142 13.85 -14.41 -6.50
N GLN A 143 12.79 -13.76 -6.98
CA GLN A 143 12.76 -13.16 -8.31
C GLN A 143 13.82 -12.07 -8.51
N ILE A 144 14.00 -11.19 -7.52
CA ILE A 144 15.04 -10.14 -7.57
C ILE A 144 16.44 -10.77 -7.60
N LEU A 145 16.66 -11.83 -6.81
CA LEU A 145 17.92 -12.55 -6.75
C LEU A 145 18.25 -13.27 -8.07
N GLU A 146 17.24 -13.90 -8.70
CA GLU A 146 17.35 -14.50 -10.03
C GLU A 146 17.71 -13.45 -11.10
N GLN A 147 17.02 -12.30 -11.09
CA GLN A 147 17.26 -11.21 -12.04
C GLN A 147 18.64 -10.54 -11.85
N ALA A 148 19.13 -10.49 -10.61
CA ALA A 148 20.45 -9.95 -10.29
C ALA A 148 21.61 -10.88 -10.70
N GLY A 149 21.32 -12.08 -11.23
CA GLY A 149 22.33 -13.01 -11.76
C GLY A 149 23.27 -13.57 -10.68
N VAL A 150 22.87 -13.51 -9.41
CA VAL A 150 23.73 -13.88 -8.28
C VAL A 150 23.73 -15.41 -8.12
N HIS A 151 24.39 -16.13 -9.04
CA HIS A 151 24.60 -17.58 -8.97
C HIS A 151 25.77 -17.97 -8.03
N GLN A 152 25.98 -17.24 -6.93
CA GLN A 152 26.96 -17.68 -5.94
C GLN A 152 26.40 -18.89 -5.17
N ASN A 153 27.20 -19.94 -4.99
CA ASN A 153 26.85 -21.23 -4.37
C ASN A 153 26.14 -21.16 -2.98
N ASN A 154 26.11 -19.99 -2.34
CA ASN A 154 25.41 -19.75 -1.07
C ASN A 154 23.92 -19.40 -1.26
N LEU A 155 23.52 -18.95 -2.46
CA LEU A 155 22.15 -18.53 -2.77
C LEU A 155 21.22 -19.69 -3.14
N SER A 156 21.74 -20.79 -3.69
CA SER A 156 20.92 -22.00 -3.89
C SER A 156 20.48 -22.61 -2.55
N LYS A 157 21.34 -22.51 -1.51
CA LYS A 157 20.99 -22.86 -0.13
C LYS A 157 19.96 -21.88 0.46
N PHE A 158 20.14 -20.58 0.20
CA PHE A 158 19.20 -19.54 0.59
C PHE A 158 17.81 -19.75 -0.05
N GLU A 159 17.75 -20.03 -1.35
CA GLU A 159 16.53 -20.28 -2.10
C GLU A 159 15.79 -21.53 -1.60
N THR A 160 16.50 -22.64 -1.41
CA THR A 160 15.91 -23.89 -0.89
C THR A 160 15.35 -23.70 0.52
N SER A 161 16.07 -22.96 1.36
CA SER A 161 15.65 -22.65 2.73
C SER A 161 14.43 -21.72 2.76
N PHE A 162 14.45 -20.62 2.00
CA PHE A 162 13.34 -19.67 2.00
C PHE A 162 12.09 -20.20 1.30
N LYS A 163 12.18 -21.05 0.27
CA LYS A 163 11.00 -21.71 -0.35
C LYS A 163 10.18 -22.53 0.64
N PHE A 164 10.80 -23.05 1.70
CA PHE A 164 10.12 -23.89 2.69
C PHE A 164 9.45 -23.10 3.83
N LEU A 165 9.92 -21.87 4.10
CA LEU A 165 9.40 -21.03 5.19
C LEU A 165 7.90 -20.65 5.05
N PRO A 166 7.38 -20.27 3.86
CA PRO A 166 5.95 -19.97 3.68
C PRO A 166 5.03 -21.11 4.08
N THR A 167 5.39 -22.34 3.66
CA THR A 167 4.63 -23.55 3.96
C THR A 167 4.58 -23.83 5.46
N ILE A 168 5.66 -23.56 6.18
CA ILE A 168 5.67 -23.70 7.65
C ILE A 168 4.86 -22.59 8.31
N TYR A 169 5.00 -21.34 7.86
CA TYR A 169 4.26 -20.19 8.38
C TYR A 169 2.74 -20.38 8.28
N LEU A 170 2.26 -20.85 7.12
CA LEU A 170 0.84 -21.19 6.91
C LEU A 170 0.36 -22.33 7.82
N ASN A 171 1.21 -23.31 8.11
CA ASN A 171 0.88 -24.42 9.00
C ASN A 171 0.83 -24.01 10.48
N ILE A 172 1.67 -23.06 10.91
CA ILE A 172 1.67 -22.54 12.29
C ILE A 172 0.42 -21.71 12.57
N ASN A 173 -0.05 -20.93 11.60
CA ASN A 173 -1.17 -20.01 11.77
C ASN A 173 -2.56 -20.60 11.51
N ASN A 174 -2.63 -21.85 11.03
CA ASN A 174 -3.90 -22.56 10.93
C ASN A 174 -4.21 -23.18 12.32
N ASP A 175 -5.16 -22.57 13.04
CA ASP A 175 -5.70 -22.94 14.38
C ASP A 175 -6.43 -24.30 14.41
N ASN A 176 -5.89 -25.32 13.75
CA ASN A 176 -6.34 -26.69 13.94
C ASN A 176 -5.56 -27.28 15.11
N GLU A 177 -6.26 -27.62 16.20
CA GLU A 177 -5.75 -28.29 17.41
C GLU A 177 -4.87 -29.54 17.13
N ASP A 178 -5.02 -30.14 15.94
CA ASP A 178 -4.24 -31.30 15.48
C ASP A 178 -2.86 -30.95 14.88
N ASN A 179 -2.54 -29.65 14.73
CA ASN A 179 -1.33 -29.19 14.04
C ASN A 179 -0.18 -28.88 15.02
N ARG A 180 0.00 -29.70 16.06
CA ARG A 180 1.21 -29.63 16.90
C ARG A 180 2.44 -29.75 16.01
N LEU A 181 3.20 -28.65 15.88
CA LEU A 181 4.45 -28.63 15.12
C LEU A 181 5.36 -29.73 15.67
N SER A 182 5.66 -30.77 14.88
CA SER A 182 6.57 -31.80 15.33
C SER A 182 7.94 -31.18 15.62
N TRP A 183 8.67 -31.71 16.61
CA TRP A 183 10.04 -31.26 16.91
C TRP A 183 10.94 -31.25 15.67
N MET A 184 10.68 -32.14 14.71
CA MET A 184 11.34 -32.17 13.41
C MET A 184 11.03 -30.93 12.56
N LYS A 185 9.76 -30.49 12.49
CA LYS A 185 9.37 -29.25 11.81
C LYS A 185 9.99 -28.02 12.48
N ILE A 186 10.02 -27.97 13.82
CA ILE A 186 10.65 -26.87 14.59
C ILE A 186 12.17 -26.83 14.32
N ALA A 187 12.85 -27.98 14.42
CA ALA A 187 14.28 -28.06 14.15
C ALA A 187 14.62 -27.65 12.71
N LEU A 188 13.75 -28.01 11.75
CA LEU A 188 13.88 -27.60 10.36
C LEU A 188 13.73 -26.07 10.22
N VAL A 189 12.70 -25.45 10.80
CA VAL A 189 12.52 -23.98 10.81
C VAL A 189 13.77 -23.28 11.34
N ILE A 190 14.26 -23.70 12.51
CA ILE A 190 15.41 -23.07 13.18
C ILE A 190 16.66 -23.20 12.30
N LYS A 191 16.87 -24.37 11.70
CA LYS A 191 17.98 -24.60 10.76
C LYS A 191 17.87 -23.70 9.53
N THR A 192 16.70 -23.68 8.91
CA THR A 192 16.39 -22.86 7.73
C THR A 192 16.60 -21.36 8.01
N PHE A 193 16.13 -20.86 9.15
CA PHE A 193 16.31 -19.47 9.56
C PHE A 193 17.78 -19.14 9.84
N ARG A 194 18.49 -20.02 10.55
CA ARG A 194 19.92 -19.88 10.81
C ARG A 194 20.73 -19.79 9.51
N GLU A 195 20.49 -20.69 8.57
CA GLU A 195 21.17 -20.70 7.27
C GLU A 195 20.86 -19.41 6.49
N GLY A 196 19.60 -18.97 6.49
CA GLY A 196 19.19 -17.71 5.89
C GLY A 196 19.93 -16.49 6.46
N VAL A 197 19.99 -16.38 7.79
CA VAL A 197 20.71 -15.28 8.47
C VAL A 197 22.21 -15.34 8.21
N GLN A 198 22.81 -16.54 8.17
CA GLN A 198 24.22 -16.72 7.85
C GLN A 198 24.58 -16.30 6.42
N CYS A 199 23.61 -16.29 5.50
CA CYS A 199 23.80 -15.80 4.14
C CYS A 199 23.73 -14.26 4.02
N LEU A 200 23.07 -13.56 4.96
CA LEU A 200 22.87 -12.10 4.90
C LEU A 200 24.16 -11.27 4.79
N PRO A 201 25.27 -11.57 5.51
CA PRO A 201 26.51 -10.82 5.40
C PRO A 201 27.13 -10.83 3.99
N TYR A 202 26.86 -11.85 3.18
CA TYR A 202 27.37 -11.95 1.80
C TYR A 202 26.65 -11.01 0.82
N PHE A 203 25.54 -10.38 1.20
CA PHE A 203 24.83 -9.38 0.40
C PHE A 203 25.27 -7.93 0.69
N ASN A 204 25.98 -7.70 1.80
CA ASN A 204 26.42 -6.37 2.23
C ASN A 204 27.88 -6.05 1.83
N GLN A 205 28.53 -6.91 1.04
CA GLN A 205 29.88 -6.74 0.48
C GLN A 205 29.80 -6.46 -1.01
#